data_AF-A0A1J5QAJ8-F1
#
_entry.id   AF-A0A1J5QAJ8-F1
#
_cell.length_a   1.000
_cell.length_b   1.000
_cell.length_c   1.000
_cell.angle_alpha   90.00
_cell.angle_beta   90.00
_cell.angle_gamma   90.00
#
_symmetry.space_group_name_H-M   'P 1'
#
loop_
_entity.id
_entity.type
_entity.pdbx_description
1 polymer ?
#
loop_
_entity_poly.entity_id
_entity_poly.type
_entity_poly.pdbx_seq_one_letter_code
_entity_poly.pdbx_strand_id
1 'polypeptide(L)' 'MNGDFSGHGHRIRNLAISNGSYLIAVGTMPTDRRTPALRAQLDDLLLCMAGQPHRLATPQEALDVQRLVEELLRGKS' A
#
# COMPACT_ATOMS: atom_id res chain seq x y z
N MET A 1 23.46 1.27 35.15
CA MET A 1 23.15 0.37 34.01
C MET A 1 21.65 0.13 34.03
N ASN A 2 20.93 0.61 33.02
CA ASN A 2 19.67 0.09 32.49
C ASN A 2 19.37 0.94 31.25
N GLY A 3 19.53 0.35 30.08
CA GLY A 3 19.48 1.03 28.79
C GLY A 3 18.05 1.33 28.36
N ASP A 4 17.80 2.58 27.99
CA ASP A 4 16.61 3.00 27.27
C ASP A 4 16.62 2.40 25.86
N PHE A 5 15.83 1.35 25.65
CA PHE A 5 15.53 0.86 24.30
C PHE A 5 14.51 1.80 23.65
N SER A 6 15.01 2.86 23.03
CA SER A 6 14.27 3.69 22.07
C SER A 6 13.94 2.86 20.82
N GLY A 7 12.90 2.04 20.92
CA GLY A 7 12.30 1.37 19.78
C GLY A 7 11.33 2.33 19.07
N HIS A 8 11.79 3.02 18.04
CA HIS A 8 10.90 3.69 17.07
C HIS A 8 10.20 2.63 16.20
N GLY A 9 9.27 1.89 16.81
CA GLY A 9 8.32 1.06 16.08
C GLY A 9 7.34 1.99 15.38
N HIS A 10 7.30 1.97 14.05
CA HIS A 10 6.24 2.59 13.26
C HIS A 10 4.91 1.88 13.57
N ARG A 11 4.25 2.29 14.66
CA ARG A 11 2.92 1.84 15.06
C ARG A 11 1.96 2.25 13.96
N ILE A 12 1.47 1.29 13.18
CA ILE A 12 0.32 1.51 12.30
C ILE A 12 -0.85 1.84 13.23
N ARG A 13 -1.18 3.13 13.30
CA ARG A 13 -2.37 3.60 14.02
C ARG A 13 -3.56 3.20 13.19
N ASN A 14 -4.39 2.32 13.72
CA ASN A 14 -5.66 2.02 13.11
C ASN A 14 -6.60 3.22 13.30
N LEU A 15 -7.04 3.82 12.18
CA LEU A 15 -7.82 5.05 12.15
C LEU A 15 -9.34 4.78 12.15
N ALA A 16 -9.75 3.51 12.05
CA ALA A 16 -11.14 3.10 12.18
C ALA A 16 -11.24 1.68 12.71
N ILE A 17 -12.26 1.41 13.53
CA ILE A 17 -12.56 0.06 13.99
C ILE A 17 -13.85 -0.40 13.28
N SER A 18 -13.78 -1.57 12.65
CA SER A 18 -14.96 -2.25 12.08
C SER A 18 -15.63 -3.05 13.18
N ASN A 19 -16.93 -2.82 13.43
CA ASN A 19 -17.74 -3.66 14.31
C ASN A 19 -18.49 -4.77 13.55
N GLY A 20 -18.09 -5.05 12.30
CA GLY A 20 -18.75 -6.04 11.45
C GLY A 20 -19.95 -5.51 10.67
N SER A 21 -20.44 -4.30 10.94
CA SER A 21 -21.52 -3.66 10.17
C SER A 21 -21.21 -2.22 9.77
N TYR A 22 -20.35 -1.53 10.53
CA TYR A 22 -19.97 -0.16 10.26
C TYR A 22 -18.52 0.13 10.71
N LEU A 23 -17.87 1.04 9.99
CA LEU A 23 -16.54 1.55 10.35
C LEU A 23 -16.70 2.80 11.21
N ILE A 24 -16.27 2.74 12.47
CA ILE A 24 -16.29 3.89 13.38
C ILE A 24 -14.91 4.55 13.34
N ALA A 25 -14.86 5.82 12.94
CA ALA A 25 -13.63 6.61 12.92
C ALA A 25 -13.07 6.78 14.33
N VAL A 26 -11.78 6.50 14.51
CA VAL A 26 -11.06 6.68 15.77
C VAL A 26 -10.13 7.88 15.62
N GLY A 27 -10.65 9.07 15.94
CA GLY A 27 -9.91 10.34 15.92
C GLY A 27 -10.12 11.20 14.68
N THR A 28 -9.40 12.33 14.60
CA THR A 28 -9.41 13.21 13.43
C THR A 28 -8.68 12.55 12.28
N MET A 29 -9.37 12.38 11.14
CA MET A 29 -8.76 11.81 9.94
C MET A 29 -7.64 12.76 9.48
N PRO A 30 -6.37 12.34 9.52
CA PRO A 30 -5.30 13.12 8.94
C PRO A 30 -5.66 13.35 7.46
N THR A 31 -5.42 14.55 6.92
CA THR A 31 -5.48 14.76 5.47
C THR A 31 -4.68 13.64 4.81
N ASP A 32 -5.37 12.70 4.18
CA ASP A 32 -4.72 11.49 3.77
C ASP A 32 -3.86 11.82 2.55
N ARG A 33 -2.55 11.93 2.80
CA ARG A 33 -1.54 12.18 1.76
C ARG A 33 -1.55 11.09 0.68
N ARG A 34 -2.19 9.94 0.94
CA ARG A 34 -2.38 8.86 -0.03
C ARG A 34 -3.56 9.14 -0.97
N THR A 35 -4.47 10.05 -0.65
CA THR A 35 -5.65 10.36 -1.51
C THR A 35 -5.27 10.71 -2.94
N PRO A 36 -4.29 11.60 -3.20
CA PRO A 36 -3.89 11.93 -4.57
C PRO A 36 -3.25 10.74 -5.29
N ALA A 37 -2.41 9.99 -4.58
CA ALA A 37 -1.73 8.81 -5.14
C ALA A 37 -2.72 7.70 -5.48
N LEU A 38 -3.68 7.42 -4.58
CA LEU A 38 -4.72 6.43 -4.78
C LEU A 38 -5.63 6.81 -5.95
N ARG A 39 -5.99 8.10 -6.06
CA ARG A 39 -6.80 8.58 -7.19
C ARG A 39 -6.08 8.38 -8.52
N ALA A 40 -4.80 8.73 -8.61
CA ALA A 40 -3.99 8.49 -9.80
C ALA A 40 -3.93 7.00 -10.17
N GLN A 41 -3.81 6.10 -9.19
CA GLN A 41 -3.83 4.65 -9.40
C GLN A 41 -5.19 4.16 -9.95
N LEU A 42 -6.29 4.70 -9.44
CA LEU A 42 -7.64 4.36 -9.93
C LEU A 42 -7.90 4.92 -11.33
N ASP A 43 -7.39 6.11 -11.64
CA ASP A 43 -7.49 6.71 -12.97
C ASP A 43 -6.71 5.86 -14.01
N ASP A 44 -5.50 5.40 -13.67
CA ASP A 44 -4.71 4.49 -14.50
C ASP A 44 -5.41 3.13 -14.71
N LEU A 45 -6.14 2.62 -13.70
CA LEU A 45 -6.94 1.40 -13.81
C LEU A 45 -8.11 1.54 -14.77
N LEU A 46 -8.81 2.68 -14.74
CA LEU A 46 -9.90 2.96 -15.69
C LEU A 46 -9.39 2.99 -17.13
N LEU A 47 -8.22 3.61 -17.37
CA LEU A 47 -7.59 3.62 -18.68
C LEU A 47 -7.22 2.21 -19.16
N CYS A 48 -6.68 1.38 -18.27
CA CYS A 48 -6.38 -0.03 -18.55
C CYS A 48 -7.62 -0.83 -18.95
N MET A 49 -8.72 -0.70 -18.21
CA MET A 49 -9.98 -1.37 -18.54
C MET A 49 -10.57 -0.91 -19.88
N ALA A 50 -10.33 0.35 -20.26
CA ALA A 50 -10.76 0.91 -21.54
C ALA A 50 -9.81 0.58 -22.71
N GLY A 51 -8.71 -0.14 -22.47
CA GLY A 51 -7.68 -0.42 -23.48
C GLY A 51 -6.93 0.83 -23.98
N GLN A 52 -6.96 1.91 -23.19
CA GLN A 52 -6.28 3.16 -23.49
C GLN A 52 -4.83 3.11 -22.95
N PRO A 53 -3.91 3.97 -23.45
CA PRO A 53 -2.58 4.07 -22.88
C PRO A 53 -2.62 4.37 -21.37
N HIS A 54 -1.92 3.58 -20.56
CA HIS A 54 -1.88 3.68 -19.10
C HIS A 54 -0.49 3.35 -18.54
N ARG A 55 -0.27 3.62 -17.26
CA ARG A 55 1.03 3.37 -16.59
C ARG A 55 1.11 2.07 -15.81
N LEU A 56 0.01 1.33 -15.69
CA LEU A 56 0.02 0.02 -15.05
C LEU A 56 0.92 -0.95 -15.81
N ALA A 57 1.65 -1.77 -15.05
CA ALA A 57 2.47 -2.84 -15.61
C ALA A 57 1.59 -3.83 -16.38
N THR A 58 2.11 -4.30 -17.51
CA THR A 58 1.54 -5.44 -18.22
C THR A 58 1.59 -6.70 -17.35
N PRO A 59 0.75 -7.72 -17.64
CA PRO A 59 0.80 -8.99 -16.91
C PRO A 59 2.18 -9.64 -16.90
N GLN A 60 2.94 -9.47 -18.00
CA GLN A 60 4.30 -10.00 -18.11
C GLN A 60 5.27 -9.25 -17.20
N GLU A 61 5.26 -7.92 -17.22
CA GLU A 61 6.09 -7.10 -16.33
C GLU A 61 5.77 -7.36 -14.85
N ALA A 62 4.48 -7.52 -14.51
CA ALA A 62 4.04 -7.85 -13.16
C ALA A 62 4.58 -9.23 -12.72
N LEU A 63 4.58 -10.22 -13.61
CA LEU A 63 5.14 -11.55 -13.35
C LEU A 63 6.66 -11.49 -13.13
N ASP A 64 7.37 -10.69 -13.92
CA ASP A 64 8.82 -10.55 -13.81
C ASP A 64 9.21 -9.86 -12.48
N VAL A 65 8.46 -8.83 -12.06
CA VAL A 65 8.63 -8.21 -10.75
C VAL A 65 8.31 -9.19 -9.61
N GLN A 66 7.24 -9.98 -9.73
CA GLN A 66 6.90 -10.98 -8.72
C GLN A 66 8.04 -12.00 -8.53
N ARG A 67 8.60 -12.53 -9.62
CA ARG A 67 9.73 -13.46 -9.58
C ARG A 67 10.95 -12.84 -8.93
N LEU A 68 11.29 -11.61 -9.30
CA LEU A 68 12.41 -10.88 -8.70
C LEU A 68 12.23 -10.74 -7.18
N VAL A 69 11.04 -10.33 -6.73
CA VAL A 69 10.73 -10.22 -5.30
C VAL A 69 10.82 -11.57 -4.60
N GLU A 70 10.34 -12.65 -5.22
CA GLU A 70 10.46 -14.00 -4.67
C GLU A 70 11.92 -14.47 -4.53
N GLU A 71 12.79 -14.14 -5.49
CA GLU A 71 14.22 -14.42 -5.41
C GLU A 71 14.91 -13.65 -4.27
N LEU A 72 14.60 -12.35 -4.15
CA LEU A 72 15.05 -11.50 -3.07
C LEU A 72 14.61 -12.04 -1.70
N LEU A 73 13.34 -12.46 -1.57
CA LEU A 73 12.79 -13.04 -0.34
C LEU A 73 13.39 -14.40 0.00
N ARG A 74 13.85 -15.17 -1.00
CA ARG A 74 14.59 -16.43 -0.80
C ARG A 74 16.04 -16.21 -0.37
N GLY A 75 16.53 -14.96 -0.33
CA GLY A 75 17.91 -14.63 0.02
C GLY A 75 18.92 -15.03 -1.06
N LYS A 76 18.46 -15.25 -2.30
CA LYS A 76 19.33 -15.49 -3.45
C LYS A 76 19.57 -14.14 -4.10
N SER A 77 20.66 -13.47 -3.69
CA SER A 77 21.19 -12.27 -4.36
C SER A 77 22.59 -12.54 -4.88
#